data_AF-A0AA35ZLG7-F1
#
_entry.id   AF-A0AA35ZLG7-F1
#
_cell.length_a   1.000
_cell.length_b   1.000
_cell.length_c   1.000
_cell.angle_alpha   90.00
_cell.angle_beta   90.00
_cell.angle_gamma   90.00
#
_symmetry.space_group_name_H-M   'P 1'
#
loop_
_entity.id
_entity.type
_entity.pdbx_description
1 polymer ?
#
loop_
_entity_poly.entity_id
_entity_poly.type
_entity_poly.pdbx_seq_one_letter_code
_entity_poly.pdbx_strand_id
1 'polypeptide(L)'
;MWSPRKIGDSIGRIVIAHPTEGERYYLRILLSRVRCPKSFADLKMINGVTVATFRETTLLRGYLLDDATQQVCMQEASTFHMPYELRRLFASLLVFTYPNSPRKLWLLFEDAMMEDILRHHKETHKESNARAFKQIDCFLQSMGRRLHQFDVLPQNSFDRLMEDDTREIKTEKKYCCFH
;
A
#
# COMPACT_ATOMS: atom_id res chain seq x y z
N MET A 1 -37.14 -31.35 -34.70
CA MET A 1 -37.47 -31.41 -33.26
C MET A 1 -36.45 -30.54 -32.53
N TRP A 2 -36.83 -29.35 -32.07
CA TRP A 2 -35.94 -28.42 -31.37
C TRP A 2 -36.13 -28.60 -29.87
N SER A 3 -35.05 -28.68 -29.10
CA SER A 3 -35.09 -28.81 -27.65
C SER A 3 -34.56 -27.53 -26.96
N PRO A 4 -35.25 -27.03 -25.91
CA PRO A 4 -34.83 -25.82 -25.22
C PRO A 4 -33.48 -26.02 -24.52
N ARG A 5 -32.58 -25.04 -24.63
CA ARG A 5 -31.36 -25.01 -23.82
C ARG A 5 -31.74 -24.86 -22.35
N LYS A 6 -31.24 -25.76 -21.50
CA LYS A 6 -31.32 -25.62 -20.04
C LYS A 6 -30.42 -24.46 -19.61
N ILE A 7 -31.03 -23.31 -19.30
CA ILE A 7 -30.36 -22.21 -18.62
C ILE A 7 -30.34 -22.60 -17.14
N GLY A 8 -29.22 -23.14 -16.66
CA GLY A 8 -28.99 -23.24 -15.22
C GLY A 8 -28.75 -21.85 -14.65
N ASP A 9 -29.10 -21.65 -13.37
CA ASP A 9 -28.83 -20.41 -12.63
C ASP A 9 -27.36 -20.02 -12.81
N SER A 10 -27.11 -19.01 -13.65
CA SER A 10 -25.76 -18.54 -13.89
C SER A 10 -25.33 -17.78 -12.64
N ILE A 11 -24.46 -18.38 -11.82
CA ILE A 11 -23.73 -17.65 -10.79
C ILE A 11 -22.91 -16.59 -11.52
N GLY A 12 -23.36 -15.34 -11.37
CA GLY A 12 -23.08 -14.23 -12.27
C GLY A 12 -21.61 -13.95 -12.52
N ARG A 13 -21.35 -13.32 -13.68
CA ARG A 13 -20.03 -12.83 -14.12
C ARG A 13 -19.28 -12.19 -12.96
N ILE A 14 -18.03 -12.61 -12.73
CA ILE A 14 -17.13 -11.97 -11.77
C ILE A 14 -16.84 -10.55 -12.28
N VAL A 15 -17.41 -9.54 -11.62
CA VAL A 15 -17.11 -8.14 -11.91
C VAL A 15 -15.68 -7.84 -11.45
N ILE A 16 -14.90 -7.19 -12.31
CA ILE A 16 -13.55 -6.73 -12.00
C ILE A 16 -13.65 -5.72 -10.85
N ALA A 17 -12.84 -5.92 -9.81
CA ALA A 17 -12.75 -5.01 -8.68
C ALA A 17 -11.41 -4.28 -8.72
N HIS A 18 -11.37 -3.06 -8.21
CA HIS A 18 -10.14 -2.28 -8.07
C HIS A 18 -9.48 -2.53 -6.69
N PRO A 19 -8.14 -2.50 -6.53
CA PRO A 19 -7.48 -2.69 -5.23
C PRO A 19 -7.99 -1.80 -4.09
N THR A 20 -8.51 -0.60 -4.42
CA THR A 20 -9.15 0.31 -3.43
C THR A 20 -10.44 -0.26 -2.82
N GLU A 21 -11.08 -1.25 -3.45
CA GLU A 21 -12.25 -1.94 -2.90
C GLU A 21 -11.87 -2.94 -1.79
N GLY A 22 -10.58 -3.03 -1.43
CA GLY A 22 -10.10 -3.79 -0.27
C GLY A 22 -10.39 -5.29 -0.37
N GLU A 23 -10.97 -5.88 0.67
CA GLU A 23 -11.27 -7.31 0.76
C GLU A 23 -12.09 -7.83 -0.43
N ARG A 24 -12.91 -7.00 -1.06
CA ARG A 24 -13.69 -7.37 -2.26
C ARG A 24 -12.79 -7.68 -3.45
N TYR A 25 -11.70 -6.93 -3.64
CA TYR A 25 -10.72 -7.17 -4.70
C TYR A 25 -10.05 -8.55 -4.53
N TYR A 26 -9.54 -8.82 -3.33
CA TYR A 26 -8.87 -10.07 -3.03
C TYR A 26 -9.81 -11.28 -3.10
N LEU A 27 -11.06 -11.11 -2.65
CA LEU A 27 -12.10 -12.13 -2.82
C LEU A 27 -12.33 -12.45 -4.32
N ARG A 28 -12.36 -11.45 -5.20
CA ARG A 28 -12.52 -11.66 -6.65
C ARG A 28 -11.34 -12.41 -7.25
N ILE A 29 -10.11 -12.09 -6.82
CA ILE A 29 -8.91 -12.86 -7.19
C ILE A 29 -9.07 -14.33 -6.76
N LEU A 30 -9.43 -14.59 -5.50
CA LEU A 30 -9.59 -15.94 -4.99
C LEU A 30 -10.67 -16.72 -5.74
N LEU A 31 -11.84 -16.12 -5.98
CA LEU A 31 -12.92 -16.76 -6.75
C LEU A 31 -12.52 -17.08 -8.20
N SER A 32 -11.60 -16.30 -8.78
CA SER A 32 -11.11 -16.56 -10.14
C SER A 32 -10.03 -17.65 -10.23
N ARG A 33 -9.27 -17.88 -9.15
CA ARG A 33 -8.09 -18.78 -9.15
C ARG A 33 -8.31 -20.07 -8.36
N VAL A 34 -9.14 -20.06 -7.31
CA VAL A 34 -9.43 -21.24 -6.48
C VAL A 34 -10.53 -22.06 -7.14
N ARG A 35 -10.25 -23.35 -7.39
CA ARG A 35 -11.22 -24.26 -7.99
C ARG A 35 -12.20 -24.80 -6.93
N CYS A 36 -13.49 -24.74 -7.26
CA CYS A 36 -14.59 -25.35 -6.51
C CYS A 36 -14.58 -25.11 -4.98
N PRO A 37 -14.47 -23.86 -4.51
CA PRO A 37 -14.64 -23.57 -3.08
C PRO A 37 -16.06 -23.97 -2.62
N LYS A 38 -16.20 -24.67 -1.49
CA LYS A 38 -17.50 -25.04 -0.93
C LYS A 38 -18.02 -24.00 0.07
N SER A 39 -17.14 -23.12 0.55
CA SER A 39 -17.49 -22.03 1.46
C SER A 39 -16.51 -20.85 1.35
N PHE A 40 -16.85 -19.69 1.95
CA PHE A 40 -15.89 -18.58 2.10
C PHE A 40 -14.73 -18.94 3.04
N ALA A 41 -14.94 -19.83 4.00
CA ALA A 41 -13.86 -20.32 4.86
C ALA A 41 -12.84 -21.13 4.05
N ASP A 42 -13.31 -21.92 3.07
CA ASP A 42 -12.44 -22.69 2.16
C ASP A 42 -11.55 -21.77 1.32
N LEU A 43 -12.10 -20.62 0.89
CA LEU A 43 -11.32 -19.61 0.16
C LEU A 43 -10.18 -19.04 1.01
N LYS A 44 -10.38 -18.95 2.33
CA LYS A 44 -9.37 -18.49 3.29
C LYS A 44 -8.51 -19.63 3.85
N MET A 45 -8.65 -20.86 3.36
CA MET A 45 -7.90 -21.99 3.88
C MET A 45 -6.59 -22.17 3.08
N ILE A 46 -5.47 -22.30 3.78
CA ILE A 46 -4.15 -22.64 3.22
C ILE A 46 -3.57 -23.78 4.04
N ASN A 47 -3.28 -24.91 3.39
CA ASN A 47 -2.71 -26.11 4.02
C ASN A 47 -3.43 -26.56 5.31
N GLY A 48 -4.76 -26.46 5.33
CA GLY A 48 -5.60 -26.85 6.48
C GLY A 48 -5.75 -25.79 7.58
N VAL A 49 -5.10 -24.63 7.45
CA VAL A 49 -5.23 -23.50 8.38
C VAL A 49 -6.06 -22.40 7.74
N THR A 50 -7.07 -21.90 8.46
CA THR A 50 -7.89 -20.78 8.03
C THR A 50 -7.21 -19.47 8.39
N VAL A 51 -6.95 -18.63 7.38
CA VAL A 51 -6.35 -17.30 7.56
C VAL A 51 -7.42 -16.23 7.80
N ALA A 52 -7.02 -15.09 8.38
CA ALA A 52 -7.96 -14.07 8.83
C ALA A 52 -8.67 -13.37 7.65
N THR A 53 -7.91 -12.95 6.65
CA THR A 53 -8.38 -12.09 5.55
C THR A 53 -8.21 -12.74 4.17
N PHE A 54 -9.01 -12.29 3.20
CA PHE A 54 -8.84 -12.68 1.80
C PHE A 54 -7.54 -12.12 1.23
N ARG A 55 -7.15 -10.89 1.61
CA ARG A 55 -5.86 -10.29 1.23
C ARG A 55 -4.69 -11.19 1.60
N GLU A 56 -4.62 -11.58 2.86
CA GLU A 56 -3.54 -12.44 3.36
C GLU A 56 -3.54 -13.80 2.66
N THR A 57 -4.73 -14.36 2.41
CA THR A 57 -4.84 -15.61 1.67
C THR A 57 -4.34 -15.47 0.22
N THR A 58 -4.69 -14.39 -0.48
CA THR A 58 -4.19 -14.13 -1.84
C THR A 58 -2.68 -13.94 -1.89
N LEU A 59 -2.12 -13.25 -0.88
CA LEU A 59 -0.69 -13.00 -0.76
C LEU A 59 0.07 -14.31 -0.54
N LEU A 60 -0.36 -15.12 0.45
CA LEU A 60 0.27 -16.41 0.77
C LEU A 60 0.14 -17.44 -0.36
N ARG A 61 -0.93 -17.37 -1.16
CA ARG A 61 -1.09 -18.21 -2.36
C ARG A 61 -0.29 -17.71 -3.57
N GLY A 62 0.36 -16.54 -3.49
CA GLY A 62 1.15 -15.97 -4.58
C GLY A 62 0.30 -15.52 -5.78
N TYR A 63 -0.96 -15.12 -5.55
CA TYR A 63 -1.85 -14.68 -6.62
C TYR A 63 -1.73 -13.20 -6.93
N LEU A 64 -1.01 -12.44 -6.11
CA LEU A 64 -0.69 -11.05 -6.33
C LEU A 64 0.59 -10.96 -7.17
N LEU A 65 0.59 -10.07 -8.16
CA LEU A 65 1.81 -9.70 -8.90
C LEU A 65 2.82 -9.13 -7.90
N ASP A 66 4.10 -9.45 -8.04
CA ASP A 66 5.12 -8.94 -7.11
C ASP A 66 5.33 -7.42 -7.23
N ASP A 67 6.05 -6.85 -6.24
CA ASP A 67 6.38 -5.42 -6.22
C ASP A 67 7.64 -5.09 -7.05
N ALA A 68 8.03 -5.95 -8.01
CA ALA A 68 9.31 -5.80 -8.72
C ALA A 68 9.36 -4.51 -9.53
N THR A 69 8.25 -4.13 -10.17
CA THR A 69 8.19 -2.90 -10.98
C THR A 69 8.39 -1.64 -10.13
N GLN A 70 7.85 -1.61 -8.92
CA GLN A 70 7.98 -0.51 -7.98
C GLN A 70 9.42 -0.45 -7.44
N GLN A 71 10.03 -1.60 -7.18
CA GLN A 71 11.43 -1.66 -6.75
C GLN A 71 12.38 -1.15 -7.84
N VAL A 72 12.20 -1.59 -9.08
CA VAL A 72 13.01 -1.11 -10.22
C VAL A 72 12.83 0.40 -10.40
N CYS A 73 11.59 0.90 -10.37
CA CYS A 73 11.32 2.33 -10.47
C CYS A 73 11.99 3.15 -9.36
N MET A 74 11.93 2.69 -8.10
CA MET A 74 12.60 3.35 -6.98
C MET A 74 14.12 3.28 -7.10
N GLN A 75 14.67 2.17 -7.60
CA GLN A 75 16.11 1.98 -7.79
C GLN A 75 16.68 2.89 -8.89
N GLU A 76 15.95 3.04 -10.00
CA GLU A 76 16.31 3.99 -11.05
C GLU A 76 16.25 5.41 -10.50
N ALA A 77 15.15 5.74 -9.82
CA ALA A 77 14.95 7.08 -9.29
C ALA A 77 15.99 7.47 -8.23
N SER A 78 16.42 6.55 -7.36
CA SER A 78 17.44 6.83 -6.34
C SER A 78 18.81 7.17 -6.95
N THR A 79 19.04 6.86 -8.22
CA THR A 79 20.27 7.19 -8.93
C THR A 79 20.28 8.64 -9.44
N PHE A 80 19.11 9.23 -9.73
CA PHE A 80 19.01 10.51 -10.44
C PHE A 80 18.26 11.60 -9.69
N HIS A 81 17.42 11.24 -8.71
CA HIS A 81 16.53 12.18 -8.03
C HIS A 81 17.00 12.52 -6.62
N MET A 82 16.65 13.74 -6.19
CA MET A 82 16.87 14.17 -4.82
C MET A 82 15.96 13.40 -3.85
N PRO A 83 16.36 13.20 -2.58
CA PRO A 83 15.57 12.45 -1.59
C PRO A 83 14.11 12.94 -1.44
N TYR A 84 13.87 14.26 -1.54
CA TYR A 84 12.52 14.84 -1.53
C TYR A 84 11.63 14.32 -2.68
N GLU A 85 12.19 14.28 -3.89
CA GLU A 85 11.50 13.73 -5.07
C GLU A 85 11.30 12.22 -4.94
N LEU A 86 12.26 11.52 -4.33
CA LEU A 86 12.14 10.09 -4.06
C LEU A 86 10.99 9.78 -3.08
N ARG A 87 10.81 10.61 -2.03
CA ARG A 87 9.65 10.53 -1.12
C ARG A 87 8.32 10.81 -1.85
N ARG A 88 8.29 11.76 -2.79
CA ARG A 88 7.12 12.06 -3.62
C ARG A 88 6.78 10.91 -4.57
N LEU A 89 7.79 10.30 -5.19
CA LEU A 89 7.63 9.11 -6.01
C LEU A 89 7.08 7.95 -5.20
N PHE A 90 7.63 7.69 -4.02
CA PHE A 90 7.14 6.65 -3.12
C PHE A 90 5.66 6.85 -2.79
N ALA A 91 5.25 8.06 -2.41
CA ALA A 91 3.84 8.38 -2.17
C ALA A 91 2.96 8.09 -3.41
N SER A 92 3.44 8.43 -4.60
CA SER A 92 2.73 8.18 -5.86
C SER A 92 2.58 6.68 -6.13
N LEU A 93 3.63 5.90 -5.90
CA LEU A 93 3.59 4.44 -6.05
C LEU A 93 2.57 3.80 -5.11
N LEU A 94 2.46 4.28 -3.87
CA LEU A 94 1.44 3.81 -2.92
C LEU A 94 0.02 4.01 -3.47
N VAL A 95 -0.27 5.19 -4.03
CA VAL A 95 -1.61 5.55 -4.50
C VAL A 95 -2.01 4.89 -5.81
N PHE A 96 -1.07 4.73 -6.74
CA PHE A 96 -1.40 4.30 -8.11
C PHE A 96 -1.08 2.83 -8.37
N THR A 97 -0.16 2.22 -7.63
CA THR A 97 0.28 0.84 -7.90
C THR A 97 -0.12 -0.17 -6.84
N TYR A 98 -0.51 0.30 -5.64
CA TYR A 98 -0.93 -0.55 -4.51
C TYR A 98 0.04 -1.70 -4.23
N PRO A 99 1.31 -1.41 -3.88
CA PRO A 99 2.29 -2.45 -3.62
C PRO A 99 1.81 -3.39 -2.52
N ASN A 100 2.10 -4.68 -2.67
CA ASN A 100 1.69 -5.71 -1.73
C ASN A 100 2.38 -5.55 -0.38
N SER A 101 3.63 -5.10 -0.40
CA SER A 101 4.46 -4.87 0.78
C SER A 101 5.04 -3.45 0.81
N PRO A 102 4.20 -2.42 1.07
CA PRO A 102 4.65 -1.03 1.15
C PRO A 102 5.80 -0.82 2.14
N ARG A 103 5.73 -1.48 3.31
CA ARG A 103 6.78 -1.48 4.32
C ARG A 103 8.10 -2.05 3.82
N LYS A 104 8.08 -3.14 3.04
CA LYS A 104 9.30 -3.73 2.48
C LYS A 104 9.94 -2.77 1.49
N LEU A 105 9.12 -2.12 0.65
CA LEU A 105 9.60 -1.12 -0.29
C LEU A 105 10.21 0.09 0.44
N TRP A 106 9.58 0.57 1.51
CA TRP A 106 10.15 1.62 2.37
C TRP A 106 11.55 1.23 2.88
N LEU A 107 11.66 0.07 3.54
CA LEU A 107 12.92 -0.38 4.17
C LEU A 107 14.06 -0.55 3.16
N LEU A 108 13.76 -0.86 1.90
CA LEU A 108 14.78 -0.97 0.85
C LEU A 108 15.38 0.38 0.44
N PHE A 109 14.63 1.47 0.59
CA PHE A 109 15.00 2.79 0.08
C PHE A 109 15.01 3.88 1.17
N GLU A 110 14.89 3.51 2.45
CA GLU A 110 14.75 4.48 3.55
C GLU A 110 15.99 5.38 3.67
N ASP A 111 17.19 4.82 3.53
CA ASP A 111 18.44 5.59 3.57
C ASP A 111 18.50 6.64 2.45
N ALA A 112 18.18 6.24 1.21
CA ALA A 112 18.15 7.15 0.07
C ALA A 112 17.05 8.22 0.21
N MET A 113 15.90 7.85 0.77
CA MET A 113 14.80 8.76 1.04
C MET A 113 15.03 9.65 2.27
N MET A 114 16.06 9.43 3.08
CA MET A 114 16.34 10.25 4.27
C MET A 114 17.69 10.96 4.19
N GLU A 115 18.43 10.80 3.10
CA GLU A 115 19.79 11.32 2.97
C GLU A 115 19.88 12.82 3.27
N ASP A 116 18.94 13.63 2.78
CA ASP A 116 18.87 15.07 3.04
C ASP A 116 18.51 15.42 4.49
N ILE A 117 17.68 14.59 5.14
CA ILE A 117 17.25 14.77 6.53
C ILE A 117 18.42 14.43 7.49
N LEU A 118 19.13 13.34 7.21
CA LEU A 118 20.24 12.85 8.03
C LEU A 118 21.47 13.78 7.99
N ARG A 119 21.65 14.56 6.91
CA ARG A 119 22.74 15.54 6.76
C ARG A 119 22.72 16.65 7.83
N HIS A 120 21.59 16.88 8.50
CA HIS A 120 21.50 17.92 9.52
C HIS A 120 22.11 17.53 10.89
N HIS A 121 22.68 16.32 11.04
CA HIS A 121 23.50 15.82 12.18
C HIS A 121 22.96 16.02 13.61
N LYS A 122 21.74 16.52 13.78
CA LYS A 122 21.12 16.81 15.08
C LYS A 122 19.99 15.85 15.45
N GLU A 123 19.58 15.00 14.53
CA GLU A 123 18.39 14.15 14.67
C GLU A 123 18.78 12.68 14.74
N THR A 124 18.06 11.95 15.59
CA THR A 124 18.10 10.49 15.64
C THR A 124 17.45 9.92 14.37
N HIS A 125 17.81 8.68 14.03
CA HIS A 125 17.19 7.95 12.92
C HIS A 125 15.64 7.88 13.04
N LYS A 126 15.14 7.84 14.27
CA LYS A 126 13.70 7.80 14.54
C LYS A 126 13.01 9.13 14.21
N GLU A 127 13.63 10.25 14.56
CA GLU A 127 13.12 11.59 14.21
C GLU A 127 13.18 11.82 12.70
N SER A 128 14.26 11.35 12.07
CA SER A 128 14.41 11.41 10.60
C SER A 128 13.31 10.65 9.88
N ASN A 129 13.02 9.41 10.35
CA ASN A 129 11.90 8.61 9.86
C ASN A 129 10.56 9.35 10.02
N ALA A 130 10.30 9.92 11.20
CA ALA A 130 9.06 10.64 11.46
C ALA A 130 8.88 11.83 10.50
N ARG A 131 9.95 12.60 10.25
CA ARG A 131 9.92 13.71 9.29
C ARG A 131 9.69 13.23 7.86
N ALA A 132 10.37 12.17 7.44
CA ALA A 132 10.17 11.59 6.11
C ALA A 132 8.72 11.13 5.92
N PHE A 133 8.15 10.44 6.92
CA PHE A 133 6.76 10.02 6.89
C PHE A 133 5.77 11.18 6.92
N LYS A 134 6.06 12.26 7.64
CA LYS A 134 5.25 13.50 7.62
C LYS A 134 5.23 14.11 6.21
N GLN A 135 6.37 14.19 5.54
CA GLN A 135 6.43 14.66 4.14
C GLN A 135 5.67 13.75 3.18
N ILE A 136 5.81 12.43 3.34
CA ILE A 136 5.06 11.45 2.55
C ILE A 136 3.55 11.60 2.80
N ASP A 137 3.10 11.78 4.05
CA ASP A 137 1.69 12.00 4.35
C ASP A 137 1.18 13.30 3.71
N CYS A 138 1.98 14.37 3.65
CA CYS A 138 1.61 15.58 2.92
C CYS A 138 1.36 15.31 1.42
N PHE A 139 2.21 14.52 0.76
CA PHE A 139 1.98 14.12 -0.63
C PHE A 139 0.77 13.20 -0.78
N LEU A 140 0.55 12.28 0.15
CA LEU A 140 -0.64 11.43 0.14
C LEU A 140 -1.92 12.26 0.31
N GLN A 141 -1.91 13.25 1.20
CA GLN A 141 -3.03 14.15 1.42
C GLN A 141 -3.39 14.95 0.17
N SER A 142 -2.39 15.41 -0.61
CA SER A 142 -2.65 16.09 -1.88
C SER A 142 -3.30 15.17 -2.94
N MET A 143 -3.10 13.85 -2.83
CA MET A 143 -3.77 12.82 -3.63
C MET A 143 -5.05 12.28 -2.97
N GLY A 144 -5.53 12.89 -1.88
CA GLY A 144 -6.75 12.47 -1.18
C GLY A 144 -6.61 11.11 -0.47
N ARG A 145 -5.41 10.79 0.03
CA ARG A 145 -5.10 9.58 0.81
C ARG A 145 -4.37 9.96 2.11
N ARG A 146 -4.25 9.00 3.03
CA ARG A 146 -3.49 9.14 4.27
C ARG A 146 -2.54 7.98 4.45
N LEU A 147 -1.40 8.22 5.10
CA LEU A 147 -0.36 7.21 5.33
C LEU A 147 -0.88 5.99 6.09
N HIS A 148 -1.81 6.17 7.04
CA HIS A 148 -2.41 5.08 7.81
C HIS A 148 -3.29 4.13 6.99
N GLN A 149 -3.63 4.48 5.75
CA GLN A 149 -4.32 3.58 4.82
C GLN A 149 -3.36 2.56 4.20
N PHE A 150 -2.05 2.76 4.38
CA PHE A 150 -1.00 1.91 3.85
C PHE A 150 -0.24 1.26 5.00
N ASP A 151 0.06 -0.04 4.83
CA ASP A 151 0.85 -0.82 5.79
C ASP A 151 2.35 -0.54 5.61
N VAL A 152 2.75 0.69 5.93
CA VAL A 152 4.13 1.20 5.81
C VAL A 152 4.81 1.26 7.19
N LEU A 153 4.07 1.64 8.22
CA LEU A 153 4.61 1.83 9.57
C LEU A 153 4.56 0.54 10.41
N PRO A 154 5.53 0.31 11.32
CA PRO A 154 5.36 -0.68 12.37
C PRO A 154 4.15 -0.33 13.26
N GLN A 155 3.39 -1.33 13.73
CA GLN A 155 2.11 -1.18 14.43
C GLN A 155 2.13 -0.20 15.63
N ASN A 156 3.28 0.04 16.27
CA ASN A 156 3.43 0.90 17.46
C ASN A 156 3.84 2.37 17.14
N SER A 157 3.79 2.78 15.88
CA SER A 157 4.28 4.09 15.41
C SER A 157 3.17 5.13 15.23
N PHE A 158 1.93 4.68 15.05
CA PHE A 158 0.80 5.51 14.62
C PHE A 158 0.38 6.54 15.68
N ASP A 159 0.37 6.17 16.96
CA ASP A 159 -0.12 7.05 18.04
C ASP A 159 0.70 8.33 18.19
N ARG A 160 2.00 8.29 17.87
CA ARG A 160 2.90 9.44 18.02
C ARG A 160 2.86 10.44 16.85
N LEU A 161 2.56 9.97 15.64
CA LEU A 161 2.45 10.87 14.48
C LEU A 161 1.19 11.75 14.57
N MET A 162 0.15 11.26 15.24
CA MET A 162 -1.12 11.99 15.42
C MET A 162 -1.07 13.02 16.57
N GLU A 163 -0.16 12.87 17.56
CA GLU A 163 0.01 13.84 18.65
C GLU A 163 0.68 15.14 18.16
N ASP A 164 1.61 15.04 17.20
CA ASP A 164 2.41 16.16 16.70
C ASP A 164 1.66 17.06 15.67
N ASP A 165 0.62 16.50 15.05
CA ASP A 165 -0.27 17.20 14.11
C ASP A 165 -0.95 18.45 14.71
N THR A 166 -1.03 18.55 16.03
CA THR A 166 -1.74 19.66 16.70
C THR A 166 -0.92 20.94 16.87
N ARG A 167 0.42 20.88 16.88
CA ARG A 167 1.29 22.05 17.09
C ARG A 167 2.04 22.50 15.83
N GLU A 168 2.57 21.58 15.02
CA GLU A 168 3.44 21.97 13.90
C GLU A 168 2.71 22.26 12.59
N ILE A 169 1.54 21.63 12.34
CA ILE A 169 0.73 21.84 11.12
C ILE A 169 0.25 23.30 10.99
N LYS A 170 0.05 24.01 12.11
CA LYS A 170 -0.37 25.42 12.07
C LYS A 170 0.72 26.36 11.56
N THR A 171 1.99 25.98 11.69
CA THR A 171 3.14 26.78 11.28
C THR A 171 3.58 26.49 9.84
N GLU A 172 3.50 25.23 9.38
CA GLU A 172 3.95 24.84 8.03
C GLU A 172 2.92 25.08 6.91
N LYS A 173 1.60 25.10 7.22
CA LYS A 173 0.57 25.51 6.25
C LYS A 173 0.73 26.95 5.75
N LYS A 174 1.54 27.77 6.41
CA LYS A 174 1.87 29.14 5.98
C LYS A 174 2.95 29.19 4.90
N TYR A 175 3.76 28.14 4.76
CA TYR A 175 4.90 28.11 3.83
C TYR A 175 4.63 27.28 2.57
N CYS A 176 3.75 26.28 2.62
CA CYS A 176 3.43 25.44 1.45
C CYS A 176 2.46 26.08 0.41
N CYS A 177 1.99 27.32 0.61
CA CYS A 177 1.14 28.03 -0.36
C CYS A 177 1.89 29.07 -1.22
N PHE A 178 3.22 29.15 -1.13
CA PHE A 178 4.03 30.10 -1.92
C PHE A 178 5.27 29.43 -2.55
N HIS A 179 5.07 28.38 -3.32
CA HIS A 179 5.90 28.00 -4.48
C HIS A 179 5.14 26.97 -5.32
#